data_AF-A0A1S3HPC3-F1
#
_entry.id   AF-A0A1S3HPC3-F1
#
_cell.length_a   1.000
_cell.length_b   1.000
_cell.length_c   1.000
_cell.angle_alpha   90.00
_cell.angle_beta   90.00
_cell.angle_gamma   90.00
#
_symmetry.space_group_name_H-M   'P 1'
#
loop_
_entity.id
_entity.type
_entity.pdbx_description
1 polymer ?
#
loop_
_entity_poly.entity_id
_entity_poly.type
_entity_poly.pdbx_seq_one_letter_code
_entity_poly.pdbx_strand_id
1 'polypeptide(L)'
;MADQAHAAVVKSAATFDHSQLKHTETEEKNPLPTKEDVKEEKKRQSLLDEVANFQSENLSPTQTKERVVLPDSITLKQAKQHQTFIQSVEGHSKNNLRHAETLEKNSLPDPTSKYPSMLCMVTPHHMFV
;
A
#
# COMPACT_ATOMS: atom_id res chain seq x y z
N MET A 1 3.06 51.56 -7.32
CA MET A 1 1.78 51.65 -6.58
C MET A 1 1.74 50.70 -5.37
N ALA A 2 2.21 49.44 -5.47
CA ALA A 2 2.23 48.51 -4.32
C ALA A 2 3.14 48.97 -3.15
N ASP A 3 4.29 49.57 -3.45
CA ASP A 3 5.29 49.98 -2.45
C ASP A 3 4.79 51.10 -1.50
N GLN A 4 3.92 51.98 -2.03
CA GLN A 4 3.31 53.07 -1.26
C GLN A 4 2.29 52.54 -0.24
N ALA A 5 1.63 51.41 -0.52
CA ALA A 5 0.69 50.80 0.41
C ALA A 5 1.41 50.18 1.63
N HIS A 6 2.53 49.47 1.40
CA HIS A 6 3.34 48.93 2.49
C HIS A 6 3.96 50.04 3.36
N ALA A 7 4.49 51.09 2.74
CA ALA A 7 5.04 52.23 3.46
C ALA A 7 3.99 52.96 4.33
N ALA A 8 2.74 53.08 3.83
CA ALA A 8 1.65 53.68 4.59
C ALA A 8 1.28 52.87 5.84
N VAL A 9 1.21 51.53 5.73
CA VAL A 9 0.90 50.63 6.86
C VAL A 9 2.01 50.68 7.93
N VAL A 10 3.28 50.71 7.53
CA VAL A 10 4.40 50.82 8.46
C VAL A 10 4.36 52.16 9.20
N LYS A 11 4.08 53.26 8.49
CA LYS A 11 3.98 54.58 9.11
C LYS A 11 2.80 54.67 10.08
N SER A 12 1.64 54.11 9.74
CA SER A 12 0.47 54.11 10.62
C SER A 12 0.66 53.25 11.86
N ALA A 13 1.38 52.12 11.75
CA ALA A 13 1.75 51.30 12.90
C ALA A 13 2.74 52.02 13.82
N ALA A 14 3.69 52.79 13.26
CA ALA A 14 4.67 53.54 14.03
C ALA A 14 4.09 54.74 14.79
N THR A 15 3.00 55.34 14.28
CA THR A 15 2.29 56.47 14.92
C THR A 15 1.03 56.04 15.67
N PHE A 16 0.84 54.73 15.87
CA PHE A 16 -0.35 54.22 16.52
C PHE A 16 -0.37 54.63 18.00
N ASP A 17 -1.51 55.19 18.43
CA ASP A 17 -1.69 55.66 19.79
C ASP A 17 -2.14 54.51 20.70
N HIS A 18 -1.22 54.05 21.54
CA HIS A 18 -1.47 52.98 22.49
C HIS A 18 -2.54 53.31 23.55
N SER A 19 -2.89 54.59 23.76
CA SER A 19 -3.98 54.97 24.67
C SER A 19 -5.37 54.59 24.14
N GLN A 20 -5.49 54.29 22.85
CA GLN A 20 -6.71 53.80 22.22
C GLN A 20 -6.89 52.29 22.37
N LEU A 21 -5.89 51.58 22.92
CA LEU A 21 -6.01 50.16 23.24
C LEU A 21 -6.92 49.99 24.46
N LYS A 22 -7.91 49.11 24.32
CA LYS A 22 -8.72 48.68 25.47
C LYS A 22 -7.83 47.95 26.45
N HIS A 23 -7.89 48.34 27.73
CA HIS A 23 -7.27 47.56 28.80
C HIS A 23 -7.86 46.15 28.77
N THR A 24 -6.99 45.16 28.59
CA THR A 24 -7.34 43.74 28.64
C THR A 24 -6.55 43.14 29.78
N GLU A 25 -7.26 42.66 30.80
CA GLU A 25 -6.64 41.92 31.90
C GLU A 25 -6.33 40.51 31.41
N THR A 26 -5.04 40.18 31.32
CA THR A 26 -4.57 38.85 30.98
C THR A 26 -4.40 38.03 32.26
N GLU A 27 -5.29 37.08 32.51
CA GLU A 27 -5.10 36.11 33.59
C GLU A 27 -4.26 34.92 33.12
N GLU A 28 -3.10 34.72 33.74
CA GLU A 28 -2.30 33.49 33.61
C GLU A 28 -2.99 32.37 34.41
N LYS A 29 -3.66 31.45 33.72
CA LYS A 29 -4.19 30.23 34.35
C LYS A 29 -3.04 29.24 34.52
N ASN A 30 -2.55 29.12 35.75
CA ASN A 30 -1.69 28.01 36.17
C ASN A 30 -2.52 27.00 36.99
N PRO A 31 -3.46 26.25 36.38
CA PRO A 31 -4.24 25.27 37.11
C PRO A 31 -3.30 24.21 37.66
N LEU A 32 -3.43 23.92 38.94
CA LEU A 32 -2.74 22.79 39.53
C LEU A 32 -3.20 21.50 38.85
N PRO A 33 -2.32 20.49 38.74
CA PRO A 33 -2.73 19.16 38.30
C PRO A 33 -3.95 18.69 39.10
N THR A 34 -4.92 18.10 38.40
CA THR A 34 -6.10 17.52 39.03
C THR A 34 -5.74 16.23 39.77
N LYS A 35 -6.65 15.72 40.60
CA LYS A 35 -6.44 14.45 41.31
C LYS A 35 -6.33 13.29 40.33
N GLU A 36 -7.05 13.40 39.23
CA GLU A 36 -7.06 12.48 38.10
C GLU A 36 -5.69 12.44 37.43
N ASP A 37 -5.11 13.61 37.12
CA ASP A 37 -3.77 13.71 36.51
C ASP A 37 -2.70 13.04 37.38
N VAL A 38 -2.72 13.28 38.69
CA VAL A 38 -1.78 12.66 39.64
C VAL A 38 -1.97 11.14 39.72
N LYS A 39 -3.23 10.67 39.65
CA LYS A 39 -3.54 9.25 39.70
C LYS A 39 -3.09 8.52 38.44
N GLU A 40 -3.31 9.13 37.28
CA GLU A 40 -2.84 8.61 35.99
C GLU A 40 -1.32 8.56 35.94
N GLU A 41 -0.66 9.61 36.40
CA GLU A 41 0.80 9.69 36.47
C GLU A 41 1.36 8.61 37.39
N LYS A 42 0.76 8.38 38.56
CA LYS A 42 1.17 7.31 39.48
C LYS A 42 1.00 5.93 38.85
N LYS A 43 -0.09 5.71 38.10
CA LYS A 43 -0.30 4.46 37.37
C LYS A 43 0.78 4.27 36.29
N ARG A 44 1.08 5.32 35.52
CA ARG A 44 2.13 5.32 34.50
C ARG A 44 3.49 4.99 35.11
N GLN A 45 3.83 5.63 36.22
CA GLN A 45 5.10 5.39 36.93
C GLN A 45 5.19 3.94 37.43
N SER A 46 4.12 3.42 38.03
CA SER A 46 4.08 2.03 38.51
C SER A 46 4.32 1.01 37.39
N LEU A 47 3.76 1.24 36.19
CA LEU A 47 3.97 0.36 35.03
C LEU A 47 5.42 0.40 34.55
N LEU A 48 6.04 1.59 34.53
CA LEU A 48 7.44 1.73 34.17
C LEU A 48 8.36 1.05 35.17
N ASP A 49 8.07 1.17 36.46
CA ASP A 49 8.85 0.54 37.52
C ASP A 49 8.74 -1.00 37.44
N GLU A 50 7.56 -1.54 37.12
CA GLU A 50 7.35 -2.97 36.92
C GLU A 50 8.14 -3.50 35.71
N VAL A 51 8.12 -2.78 34.59
CA VAL A 51 8.88 -3.15 33.38
C VAL A 51 10.39 -3.03 33.63
N ALA A 52 10.84 -1.97 34.31
CA ALA A 52 12.25 -1.74 34.60
C ALA A 52 12.84 -2.82 35.51
N ASN A 53 12.05 -3.32 36.45
CA ASN A 53 12.45 -4.36 37.39
C ASN A 53 11.98 -5.77 36.97
N PHE A 54 11.56 -5.94 35.72
CA PHE A 54 11.04 -7.20 35.23
C PHE A 54 12.11 -8.31 35.28
N GLN A 55 11.85 -9.35 36.07
CA GLN A 55 12.72 -10.53 36.17
C GLN A 55 12.36 -11.54 35.08
N SER A 56 13.18 -11.62 34.03
CA SER A 56 13.00 -12.57 32.93
C SER A 56 13.04 -14.05 33.36
N GLU A 57 13.62 -14.35 34.52
CA GLU A 57 13.66 -15.69 35.11
C GLU A 57 12.27 -16.21 35.51
N ASN A 58 11.31 -15.31 35.74
CA ASN A 58 9.92 -15.66 36.05
C ASN A 58 9.10 -16.03 34.78
N LEU A 59 9.67 -15.90 33.58
CA LEU A 59 9.01 -16.36 32.36
C LEU A 59 8.93 -17.88 32.33
N SER A 60 7.77 -18.42 31.99
CA SER A 60 7.61 -19.86 31.81
C SER A 60 8.44 -20.35 30.62
N PRO A 61 9.27 -21.40 30.79
CA PRO A 61 10.01 -21.99 29.68
C PRO A 61 9.03 -22.48 28.61
N THR A 62 9.19 -22.00 27.39
CA THR A 62 8.38 -22.42 26.25
C THR A 62 9.28 -23.04 25.20
N GLN A 63 8.93 -24.25 24.74
CA GLN A 63 9.64 -24.93 23.66
C GLN A 63 9.26 -24.30 22.32
N THR A 64 10.15 -23.49 21.75
CA THR A 64 9.99 -22.97 20.40
C THR A 64 10.19 -24.10 19.38
N LYS A 65 9.13 -24.49 18.67
CA LYS A 65 9.21 -25.42 17.54
C LYS A 65 9.56 -24.64 16.27
N GLU A 66 10.84 -24.44 16.01
CA GLU A 66 11.30 -23.95 14.71
C GLU A 66 11.01 -25.01 13.64
N ARG A 67 10.14 -24.68 12.68
CA ARG A 67 9.73 -25.61 11.63
C ARG A 67 10.72 -25.51 10.47
N VAL A 68 11.86 -26.21 10.59
CA VAL A 68 12.67 -26.57 9.40
C VAL A 68 11.99 -27.76 8.74
N VAL A 69 10.89 -27.51 8.04
CA VAL A 69 10.25 -28.55 7.22
C VAL A 69 11.08 -28.66 5.94
N LEU A 70 11.75 -29.80 5.75
CA LEU A 70 12.36 -30.10 4.47
C LEU A 70 11.25 -30.09 3.40
N PRO A 71 11.49 -29.49 2.22
CA PRO A 71 10.50 -29.51 1.15
C PRO A 71 10.07 -30.94 0.82
N ASP A 72 8.77 -31.17 0.69
CA ASP A 72 8.24 -32.50 0.40
C ASP A 72 8.75 -33.02 -0.96
N SER A 73 8.82 -34.34 -1.09
CA SER A 73 9.29 -34.99 -2.32
C SER A 73 8.52 -34.57 -3.57
N ILE A 74 7.25 -34.17 -3.41
CA ILE A 74 6.39 -33.64 -4.48
C ILE A 74 6.91 -32.29 -4.95
N THR A 75 7.14 -31.35 -4.02
CA THR A 75 7.66 -30.00 -4.31
C THR A 75 9.02 -30.06 -4.97
N LEU A 76 9.91 -30.96 -4.53
CA LEU A 76 11.22 -31.16 -5.13
C LEU A 76 11.15 -31.71 -6.56
N LYS A 77 10.26 -32.66 -6.81
CA LYS A 77 10.05 -33.21 -8.16
C LYS A 77 9.51 -32.13 -9.10
N GLN A 78 8.51 -31.37 -8.65
CA GLN A 78 7.96 -30.26 -9.41
C GLN A 78 9.04 -29.22 -9.72
N ALA A 79 9.83 -28.79 -8.72
CA ALA A 79 10.92 -27.84 -8.92
C ALA A 79 11.95 -28.34 -9.95
N LYS A 80 12.33 -29.62 -9.88
CA LYS A 80 13.21 -30.24 -10.88
C LYS A 80 12.58 -30.26 -12.28
N GLN A 81 11.30 -30.61 -12.41
CA GLN A 81 10.60 -30.59 -13.69
C GLN A 81 10.61 -29.19 -14.32
N HIS A 82 10.27 -28.16 -13.54
CA HIS A 82 10.32 -26.77 -14.01
C HIS A 82 11.73 -26.37 -14.44
N GLN A 83 12.75 -26.72 -13.66
CA GLN A 83 14.16 -26.43 -14.01
C GLN A 83 14.55 -27.07 -15.34
N THR A 84 14.19 -28.34 -15.56
CA THR A 84 14.49 -29.02 -16.83
C THR A 84 13.74 -28.42 -18.03
N PHE A 85 12.49 -27.99 -17.81
CA PHE A 85 11.70 -27.34 -18.85
C PHE A 85 12.32 -26.02 -19.27
N ILE A 86 12.70 -25.17 -18.31
CA ILE A 86 13.32 -23.87 -18.60
C ILE A 86 14.61 -24.05 -19.39
N GLN A 87 15.48 -24.97 -18.97
CA GLN A 87 16.73 -25.27 -19.68
C GLN A 87 16.51 -25.75 -21.11
N SER A 88 15.46 -26.56 -21.34
CA SER A 88 15.09 -27.03 -22.67
C SER A 88 14.63 -25.89 -23.58
N VAL A 89 13.83 -24.96 -23.05
CA VAL A 89 13.37 -23.77 -23.78
C VAL A 89 14.52 -22.80 -24.06
N GLU A 90 15.39 -22.55 -23.09
CA GLU A 90 16.58 -21.70 -23.24
C GLU A 90 17.53 -22.26 -24.29
N GLY A 91 17.72 -23.59 -24.32
CA GLY A 91 18.54 -24.27 -25.32
C GLY A 91 17.88 -24.47 -26.68
N HIS A 92 16.62 -24.08 -26.86
CA HIS A 92 15.87 -24.36 -28.08
C HIS A 92 16.31 -23.46 -29.25
N SER A 93 16.91 -24.07 -30.28
CA SER A 93 17.25 -23.37 -31.52
C SER A 93 16.02 -23.16 -32.41
N LYS A 94 15.71 -21.89 -32.72
CA LYS A 94 14.61 -21.51 -33.64
C LYS A 94 14.77 -22.12 -35.05
N ASN A 95 15.99 -22.46 -35.45
CA ASN A 95 16.25 -23.07 -36.76
C ASN A 95 15.78 -24.53 -36.83
N ASN A 96 15.47 -25.16 -35.69
CA ASN A 96 14.92 -26.51 -35.62
C ASN A 96 13.38 -26.53 -35.81
N LEU A 97 12.74 -25.37 -35.96
CA LEU A 97 11.33 -25.28 -36.28
C LEU A 97 11.10 -25.70 -37.72
N ARG A 98 10.10 -26.55 -37.95
CA ARG A 98 9.71 -26.94 -39.32
C ARG A 98 9.01 -25.75 -39.98
N HIS A 99 9.26 -25.56 -41.27
CA HIS A 99 8.49 -24.59 -42.06
C HIS A 99 7.01 -24.98 -42.06
N ALA A 100 6.15 -24.02 -41.76
CA ALA A 100 4.71 -24.13 -41.87
C ALA A 100 4.21 -23.04 -42.81
N GLU A 101 3.52 -23.43 -43.87
CA GLU A 101 2.85 -22.49 -44.77
C GLU A 101 1.56 -22.01 -44.08
N THR A 102 1.51 -20.72 -43.75
CA THR A 102 0.34 -20.11 -43.11
C THR A 102 -0.45 -19.31 -44.15
N LEU A 103 -1.71 -19.70 -44.38
CA LEU A 103 -2.64 -18.92 -45.19
C LEU A 103 -3.34 -17.88 -44.30
N GLU A 104 -2.88 -16.64 -44.35
CA GLU A 104 -3.49 -15.49 -43.66
C GLU A 104 -4.68 -14.97 -44.50
N LYS A 105 -5.91 -15.21 -44.04
CA LYS A 105 -7.12 -14.73 -44.71
C LYS A 105 -7.45 -13.29 -44.28
N ASN A 106 -6.67 -12.32 -44.76
CA ASN A 106 -6.99 -10.88 -44.59
C ASN A 106 -7.80 -10.34 -45.77
N SER A 107 -8.97 -10.92 -46.04
CA SER A 107 -9.95 -10.27 -46.91
C SER A 107 -10.67 -9.21 -46.09
N LEU A 108 -10.54 -7.93 -46.47
CA LEU A 108 -11.45 -6.89 -46.00
C LEU A 108 -12.89 -7.31 -46.37
N PRO A 109 -13.87 -7.21 -45.46
CA PRO A 109 -15.25 -7.49 -45.83
C PRO A 109 -15.67 -6.51 -46.93
N ASP A 110 -16.06 -7.02 -48.10
CA ASP A 110 -16.60 -6.20 -49.17
C ASP A 110 -17.94 -5.59 -48.68
N PRO A 111 -18.07 -4.25 -48.62
CA PRO A 111 -19.28 -3.58 -48.14
C PRO A 111 -20.51 -3.81 -49.03
N THR A 112 -20.34 -4.42 -50.22
CA THR A 112 -21.41 -4.72 -51.17
C THR A 112 -21.71 -6.21 -51.34
N SER A 113 -20.99 -7.08 -50.64
CA SER A 113 -21.33 -8.51 -50.60
C SER A 113 -22.71 -8.71 -49.97
N LYS A 114 -23.63 -9.31 -50.72
CA LYS A 114 -25.02 -9.60 -50.29
C LYS A 114 -25.13 -10.55 -49.08
N TYR A 115 -24.00 -11.09 -48.62
CA TYR A 115 -23.89 -11.87 -47.39
C TYR A 115 -22.62 -11.44 -46.64
N PRO A 116 -22.72 -10.66 -45.55
CA PRO A 116 -21.58 -10.45 -44.66
C PRO A 116 -21.26 -11.77 -43.95
N SER A 117 -19.98 -12.04 -43.69
CA SER A 117 -19.52 -13.27 -43.07
C SER A 117 -20.32 -13.59 -41.80
N MET A 118 -21.13 -14.65 -41.82
CA MET A 118 -21.80 -15.20 -40.64
C MET A 118 -20.79 -15.93 -39.74
N LEU A 119 -19.80 -15.20 -39.23
CA LEU A 119 -18.89 -15.69 -38.21
C LEU A 119 -19.41 -15.20 -36.85
N CYS A 120 -20.02 -16.15 -36.12
CA CYS A 120 -20.41 -16.07 -34.71
C CYS A 120 -21.70 -15.28 -34.38
N MET A 121 -22.86 -15.87 -34.68
CA MET A 121 -24.06 -15.70 -33.85
C MET A 121 -24.20 -16.96 -32.99
N VAL A 122 -23.60 -16.97 -31.80
CA VAL A 122 -23.92 -17.97 -30.77
C VAL A 122 -25.32 -17.62 -30.27
N THR A 123 -26.33 -18.31 -30.78
CA THR A 123 -27.69 -18.29 -30.22
C THR A 123 -27.86 -19.49 -29.29
N PRO A 124 -28.25 -19.28 -28.01
CA PRO A 124 -28.44 -20.37 -27.05
C PRO A 124 -29.90 -20.80 -27.05
N HIS A 125 -30.26 -21.95 -27.65
CA HIS A 125 -31.59 -22.54 -27.41
C HIS A 125 -31.55 -24.08 -27.33
N HIS A 126 -31.96 -24.54 -26.15
CA HIS A 126 -32.46 -25.84 -25.68
C HIS A 126 -32.91 -26.93 -26.69
N MET A 127 -32.51 -28.17 -26.35
CA MET A 127 -33.32 -29.41 -26.21
C MET A 127 -33.35 -30.47 -27.33
N PHE A 128 -33.06 -31.72 -26.89
CA PHE A 128 -33.38 -33.07 -27.45
C PHE A 128 -32.68 -33.47 -28.78
N VAL A 129 -32.03 -34.62 -28.90
CA VAL A 129 -32.36 -36.01 -28.45
C VAL A 129 -31.16 -36.70 -27.80
#